data_AF-A0A178IKS2-F1
#
_entry.id   AF-A0A178IKS2-F1
#
_cell.length_a   1.000
_cell.length_b   1.000
_cell.length_c   1.000
_cell.angle_alpha   90.00
_cell.angle_beta   90.00
_cell.angle_gamma   90.00
#
_symmetry.space_group_name_H-M   'P 1'
#
loop_
_entity.id
_entity.type
_entity.pdbx_description
1 polymer ?
#
loop_
_entity_poly.entity_id
_entity_poly.type
_entity_poly.pdbx_seq_one_letter_code
_entity_poly.pdbx_strand_id
1 'polypeptide(L)'
;MPLKQQIAAKQAKEKPTLRRNPEVDAKIDEFIRTNPKIHEYYMGLTKEELVRKAILAKVQRSEYSNQRNEAIAAWVEEHPDLKAKIEERIKSVPAERRQRAFITMARTEAVKETLKASQGQGIRA
;
A
#
# COMPACT_ATOMS: atom_id res chain seq x y z
N MET A 1 33.88 -0.79 31.75
CA MET A 1 33.74 -0.37 30.33
C MET A 1 33.21 1.05 30.26
N PRO A 2 33.93 2.01 29.66
CA PRO A 2 33.54 3.41 29.58
C PRO A 2 32.23 3.62 28.80
N LEU A 3 31.40 4.55 29.26
CA LEU A 3 30.05 4.84 28.74
C LEU A 3 30.01 5.07 27.22
N LYS A 4 31.06 5.70 26.67
CA LYS A 4 31.22 5.91 25.22
C LYS A 4 31.28 4.60 24.42
N GLN A 5 31.92 3.56 24.95
CA GLN A 5 31.97 2.24 24.30
C GLN A 5 30.63 1.50 24.39
N GLN A 6 29.85 1.72 25.44
CA GLN A 6 28.52 1.13 25.57
C GLN A 6 27.51 1.78 24.61
N ILE A 7 27.60 3.09 24.40
CA ILE A 7 26.78 3.83 23.41
C ILE A 7 27.16 3.40 21.99
N ALA A 8 28.46 3.29 21.67
CA ALA A 8 28.92 2.80 20.38
C ALA A 8 28.48 1.36 20.10
N ALA A 9 28.51 0.48 21.11
CA ALA A 9 28.04 -0.90 20.98
C ALA A 9 26.52 -1.01 20.81
N LYS A 10 25.73 -0.12 21.43
CA LYS A 10 24.27 -0.04 21.21
C LYS A 10 23.94 0.49 19.81
N GLN A 11 24.61 1.56 19.36
CA GLN A 11 24.43 2.09 18.01
C GLN A 11 24.88 1.12 16.90
N ALA A 12 25.91 0.31 17.16
CA ALA A 12 26.33 -0.75 16.24
C ALA A 12 25.30 -1.90 16.15
N LYS A 13 24.55 -2.18 17.22
CA LYS A 13 23.46 -3.17 17.25
C LYS A 13 22.16 -2.66 16.63
N GLU A 14 21.97 -1.35 16.52
CA GLU A 14 20.81 -0.70 15.89
C GLU A 14 20.95 -0.51 14.38
N LYS A 15 21.91 -1.16 13.72
CA LYS A 15 21.85 -1.26 12.25
C LYS A 15 20.63 -2.12 11.90
N PRO A 16 19.61 -1.60 11.20
CA PRO A 16 18.47 -2.40 10.81
C PRO A 16 18.96 -3.50 9.88
N THR A 17 19.09 -4.71 10.42
CA THR A 17 19.34 -5.89 9.62
C THR A 17 18.05 -6.18 8.87
N LEU A 18 18.11 -6.19 7.54
CA LEU A 18 16.98 -6.64 6.74
C LEU A 18 16.66 -8.08 7.17
N ARG A 19 15.44 -8.30 7.66
CA ARG A 19 14.93 -9.65 7.92
C ARG A 19 14.88 -10.39 6.59
N ARG A 20 15.81 -11.32 6.40
CA ARG A 20 15.90 -12.15 5.20
C ARG A 20 14.96 -13.35 5.28
N ASN A 21 14.40 -13.73 4.14
CA ASN A 21 13.63 -14.96 3.98
C ASN A 21 14.26 -15.73 2.81
N PRO A 22 14.79 -16.95 3.03
CA PRO A 22 15.50 -17.70 2.01
C PRO A 22 14.64 -17.99 0.77
N GLU A 23 13.34 -18.20 0.93
CA GLU A 23 12.43 -18.42 -0.21
C GLU A 23 12.25 -17.15 -1.07
N VAL A 24 12.29 -15.98 -0.44
CA VAL A 24 12.19 -14.70 -1.15
C VAL A 24 13.52 -14.39 -1.83
N ASP A 25 14.64 -14.65 -1.17
CA ASP A 25 15.97 -14.47 -1.73
C ASP A 25 16.16 -15.38 -2.96
N ALA A 26 15.75 -16.66 -2.90
CA ALA A 26 15.78 -17.55 -4.06
C ALA A 26 14.93 -17.06 -5.25
N LYS A 27 13.77 -16.43 -4.97
CA LYS A 27 12.95 -15.81 -6.02
C LYS A 27 13.63 -14.58 -6.63
N ILE A 28 14.33 -13.79 -5.81
CA ILE A 28 15.10 -12.64 -6.29
C ILE A 28 16.26 -13.13 -7.17
N ASP A 29 16.99 -14.15 -6.74
CA ASP A 29 18.11 -14.73 -7.50
C ASP A 29 17.64 -15.28 -8.85
N GLU A 30 16.53 -16.01 -8.87
CA GLU A 30 15.93 -16.49 -10.11
C GLU A 30 15.50 -15.34 -11.03
N PHE A 31 14.87 -14.29 -10.47
CA PHE A 31 14.46 -13.12 -11.25
C PHE A 31 15.66 -12.38 -11.85
N ILE A 32 16.76 -12.27 -11.11
CA ILE A 32 18.02 -11.67 -11.59
C ILE A 32 18.59 -12.52 -12.73
N ARG A 33 18.64 -13.86 -12.54
CA ARG A 33 19.15 -14.80 -13.55
C ARG A 33 18.37 -14.73 -14.86
N THR A 34 17.04 -14.64 -14.80
CA THR A 34 16.18 -14.55 -15.99
C THR A 34 16.15 -13.16 -16.61
N ASN A 35 16.53 -12.11 -15.87
CA ASN A 35 16.48 -10.71 -16.32
C ASN A 35 17.83 -9.98 -16.12
N PRO A 36 18.91 -10.43 -16.79
CA PRO A 36 20.25 -9.88 -16.57
C PRO A 36 20.33 -8.38 -16.87
N LYS A 37 19.64 -7.90 -17.92
CA LYS A 37 19.62 -6.46 -18.27
C LYS A 37 19.06 -5.57 -17.17
N ILE A 38 18.05 -6.07 -16.42
CA ILE A 38 17.47 -5.32 -15.31
C ILE A 38 18.51 -5.24 -14.19
N HIS A 39 19.15 -6.36 -13.87
CA HIS A 39 20.20 -6.40 -12.86
C HIS A 39 21.37 -5.47 -13.19
N GLU A 40 21.88 -5.52 -14.43
CA GLU A 40 22.93 -4.61 -14.92
C GLU A 40 22.55 -3.13 -14.80
N TYR A 41 21.32 -2.78 -15.21
CA TYR A 41 20.81 -1.42 -15.07
C TYR A 41 20.84 -0.95 -13.60
N TYR A 42 20.39 -1.77 -12.65
CA TYR A 42 20.39 -1.42 -11.23
C TYR A 42 21.80 -1.38 -10.63
N MET A 43 22.71 -2.23 -11.10
CA MET A 43 24.12 -2.23 -10.68
C MET A 43 24.88 -1.00 -11.18
N GLY A 44 24.45 -0.40 -12.29
CA GLY A 44 25.01 0.85 -12.82
C GLY A 44 24.55 2.12 -12.10
N LEU A 45 23.54 2.03 -11.22
CA LEU A 45 23.03 3.18 -10.47
C LEU A 45 23.86 3.46 -9.22
N THR A 46 24.00 4.74 -8.89
CA THR A 46 24.54 5.17 -7.61
C THR A 46 23.58 4.85 -6.47
N LYS A 47 24.10 4.80 -5.24
CA LYS A 47 23.27 4.59 -4.04
C LYS A 47 22.17 5.63 -3.91
N GLU A 48 22.44 6.88 -4.23
CA GLU A 48 21.45 7.96 -4.15
C GLU A 48 20.30 7.76 -5.14
N GLU A 49 20.60 7.35 -6.37
CA GLU A 49 19.60 7.03 -7.38
C GLU A 49 18.74 5.83 -6.98
N LEU A 50 19.36 4.79 -6.43
CA LEU A 50 18.64 3.63 -5.89
C LEU A 50 17.67 4.03 -4.77
N VAL A 51 18.11 4.89 -3.84
CA VAL A 51 17.26 5.41 -2.77
C VAL A 51 16.12 6.26 -3.32
N ARG A 52 16.40 7.20 -4.24
CA ARG A 52 15.36 8.01 -4.89
C ARG A 52 14.33 7.15 -5.62
N LYS A 53 14.76 6.12 -6.34
CA LYS A 53 13.86 5.20 -7.05
C LYS A 53 12.99 4.39 -6.08
N ALA A 54 13.56 3.94 -4.96
CA ALA A 54 12.80 3.26 -3.91
C ALA A 54 11.73 4.18 -3.27
N ILE A 55 12.08 5.45 -3.03
CA ILE A 55 11.15 6.47 -2.52
C ILE A 55 10.08 6.78 -3.57
N LEU A 56 10.43 6.94 -4.85
CA LEU A 56 9.47 7.17 -5.93
C LEU A 56 8.39 6.10 -5.97
N ALA A 57 8.77 4.82 -5.85
CA ALA A 57 7.79 3.72 -5.79
C ALA A 57 6.87 3.80 -4.56
N LYS A 58 7.28 4.46 -3.47
CA LYS A 58 6.41 4.74 -2.30
C LYS A 58 5.46 5.90 -2.59
N VAL A 59 5.97 6.97 -3.20
CA VAL A 59 5.18 8.14 -3.63
C VAL A 59 4.07 7.70 -4.58
N GLN A 60 4.42 7.01 -5.67
CA GLN A 60 3.44 6.55 -6.66
C GLN A 60 2.34 5.66 -6.06
N ARG A 61 2.70 4.74 -5.17
CA ARG A 61 1.71 3.90 -4.46
C ARG A 61 0.80 4.72 -3.54
N SER A 62 1.36 5.73 -2.88
CA SER A 62 0.60 6.63 -2.03
C SER A 62 -0.37 7.47 -2.86
N GLU A 63 0.11 8.10 -3.93
CA GLU A 63 -0.71 8.90 -4.84
C GLU A 63 -1.84 8.07 -5.45
N TYR A 64 -1.55 6.89 -5.97
CA TYR A 64 -2.57 5.99 -6.51
C TYR A 64 -3.62 5.61 -5.46
N SER A 65 -3.19 5.32 -4.22
CA SER A 65 -4.11 5.00 -3.13
C SER A 65 -4.99 6.20 -2.76
N ASN A 66 -4.41 7.41 -2.73
CA ASN A 66 -5.13 8.64 -2.41
C ASN A 66 -6.15 8.99 -3.50
N GLN A 67 -5.74 9.00 -4.77
CA GLN A 67 -6.63 9.24 -5.90
C GLN A 67 -7.83 8.29 -5.91
N ARG A 68 -7.60 6.99 -5.63
CA ARG A 68 -8.69 6.03 -5.52
C ARG A 68 -9.61 6.28 -4.34
N ASN A 69 -9.07 6.70 -3.20
CA ASN A 69 -9.88 7.02 -2.03
C ASN A 69 -10.74 8.27 -2.29
N GLU A 70 -10.20 9.27 -2.96
CA GLU A 70 -10.94 10.47 -3.38
C GLU A 70 -12.07 10.12 -4.36
N ALA A 71 -11.79 9.30 -5.37
CA ALA A 71 -12.80 8.82 -6.31
C ALA A 71 -13.93 8.04 -5.62
N ILE A 72 -13.59 7.19 -4.65
CA ILE A 72 -14.58 6.46 -3.84
C ILE A 72 -15.41 7.42 -2.98
N ALA A 73 -14.78 8.43 -2.38
CA ALA A 73 -15.49 9.43 -1.58
C ALA A 73 -16.48 10.24 -2.46
N ALA A 74 -16.04 10.70 -3.62
CA ALA A 74 -16.89 11.41 -4.59
C ALA A 74 -18.07 10.53 -5.04
N TRP A 75 -17.83 9.26 -5.36
CA TRP A 75 -18.89 8.32 -5.73
C TRP A 75 -19.93 8.13 -4.61
N VAL A 76 -19.50 8.09 -3.33
CA VAL A 76 -20.46 8.01 -2.21
C VAL A 76 -21.29 9.29 -2.08
N GLU A 77 -20.73 10.46 -2.35
CA GLU A 77 -21.50 11.72 -2.36
C GLU A 77 -22.60 11.72 -3.44
N GLU A 78 -22.37 11.05 -4.57
CA GLU A 78 -23.38 10.87 -5.63
C GLU A 78 -24.48 9.85 -5.26
N HIS A 79 -24.29 9.07 -4.18
CA HIS A 79 -25.20 8.01 -3.74
C HIS A 79 -25.68 8.27 -2.29
N PRO A 80 -26.65 9.17 -2.07
CA PRO A 80 -27.04 9.63 -0.74
C PRO A 80 -27.55 8.51 0.19
N ASP A 81 -28.24 7.51 -0.34
CA ASP A 81 -28.71 6.35 0.44
C ASP A 81 -27.53 5.51 0.99
N LEU A 82 -26.48 5.35 0.19
CA LEU A 82 -25.27 4.65 0.60
C LEU A 82 -24.50 5.47 1.63
N LYS A 83 -24.43 6.79 1.44
CA LYS A 83 -23.80 7.71 2.39
C LYS A 83 -24.44 7.60 3.77
N ALA A 84 -25.77 7.69 3.87
CA ALA A 84 -26.48 7.56 5.15
C ALA A 84 -26.21 6.22 5.84
N LYS A 85 -26.24 5.11 5.08
CA LYS A 85 -25.93 3.76 5.58
C LYS A 85 -24.49 3.62 6.07
N ILE A 86 -23.53 4.26 5.41
CA ILE A 86 -22.12 4.25 5.84
C ILE A 86 -21.96 5.08 7.12
N GLU A 87 -22.56 6.26 7.18
CA GLU A 87 -22.51 7.16 8.34
C GLU A 87 -23.08 6.51 9.61
N GLU A 88 -24.21 5.82 9.49
CA GLU A 88 -24.81 5.05 10.60
C GLU A 88 -23.84 3.99 11.13
N ARG A 89 -23.19 3.25 10.23
CA ARG A 89 -22.23 2.19 10.60
C ARG A 89 -20.96 2.72 11.26
N ILE A 90 -20.50 3.92 10.89
CA ILE A 90 -19.26 4.50 11.45
C ILE A 90 -19.51 5.40 12.68
N LYS A 91 -20.76 5.58 13.10
CA LYS A 91 -21.13 6.42 14.25
C LYS A 91 -20.42 5.99 15.54
N SER A 92 -20.22 4.69 15.74
CA SER A 92 -19.52 4.10 16.90
C SER A 92 -17.99 4.11 16.76
N VAL A 93 -17.45 4.47 15.59
CA VAL A 93 -16.01 4.51 15.35
C VAL A 93 -15.42 5.80 15.94
N PRO A 94 -14.29 5.72 16.68
CA PRO A 94 -13.57 6.89 17.17
C PRO A 94 -13.23 7.87 16.05
N ALA A 95 -13.29 9.18 16.33
CA ALA A 95 -13.12 10.24 15.31
C ALA A 95 -11.81 10.07 14.51
N GLU A 96 -10.72 9.72 15.16
CA GLU A 96 -9.40 9.46 14.54
C GLU A 96 -9.42 8.38 13.46
N ARG A 97 -10.32 7.40 13.57
CA ARG A 97 -10.43 6.26 12.64
C ARG A 97 -11.60 6.39 11.68
N ARG A 98 -12.44 7.41 11.86
CA ARG A 98 -13.72 7.54 11.15
C ARG A 98 -13.53 7.72 9.65
N GLN A 99 -12.54 8.51 9.23
CA GLN A 99 -12.23 8.69 7.80
C GLN A 99 -11.78 7.39 7.12
N ARG A 100 -10.90 6.63 7.78
CA ARG A 100 -10.44 5.34 7.25
C ARG A 100 -11.57 4.31 7.21
N ALA A 101 -12.41 4.29 8.23
CA ALA A 101 -13.59 3.43 8.28
C ALA A 101 -14.58 3.78 7.15
N PHE A 102 -14.85 5.07 6.94
CA PHE A 102 -15.69 5.56 5.84
C PHE A 102 -15.20 5.03 4.49
N ILE A 103 -13.93 5.26 4.13
CA ILE A 103 -13.37 4.81 2.86
C ILE A 103 -13.41 3.27 2.71
N THR A 104 -13.18 2.52 3.79
CA THR A 104 -13.22 1.05 3.76
C THR A 104 -14.62 0.53 3.49
N MET A 105 -15.61 1.12 4.16
CA MET A 105 -17.02 0.77 3.98
C MET A 105 -17.53 1.18 2.60
N ALA A 106 -17.20 2.39 2.17
CA ALA A 106 -17.50 2.91 0.84
C ALA A 106 -16.96 1.99 -0.27
N ARG A 107 -15.70 1.58 -0.17
CA ARG A 107 -15.09 0.63 -1.12
C ARG A 107 -15.83 -0.71 -1.16
N THR A 108 -16.25 -1.20 -0.01
CA THR A 108 -16.96 -2.49 0.10
C THR A 108 -18.33 -2.42 -0.58
N GLU A 109 -19.08 -1.33 -0.38
CA GLU A 109 -20.37 -1.15 -1.03
C GLU A 109 -20.21 -0.88 -2.54
N ALA A 110 -19.20 -0.11 -2.97
CA ALA A 110 -18.90 0.09 -4.40
C ALA A 110 -18.63 -1.24 -5.14
N VAL A 111 -17.85 -2.15 -4.54
CA VAL A 111 -17.61 -3.48 -5.11
C VAL A 111 -18.89 -4.32 -5.16
N LYS A 112 -19.76 -4.22 -4.15
CA LYS A 112 -21.05 -4.93 -4.17
C LYS A 112 -21.95 -4.42 -5.29
N GLU A 113 -22.02 -3.11 -5.50
CA GLU A 113 -22.83 -2.53 -6.58
C GLU A 113 -22.30 -2.89 -7.96
N THR A 114 -20.97 -2.89 -8.18
CA THR A 114 -20.40 -3.34 -9.46
C THR A 114 -20.65 -4.83 -9.72
N LEU A 115 -20.62 -5.67 -8.68
CA LEU A 115 -20.97 -7.08 -8.78
C LEU A 115 -22.47 -7.30 -9.06
N LYS A 116 -23.36 -6.50 -8.46
CA LYS A 116 -24.80 -6.55 -8.79
C LYS A 116 -25.07 -6.13 -10.23
N ALA A 117 -24.39 -5.07 -10.70
CA ALA A 117 -24.49 -4.61 -12.08
C ALA A 117 -24.03 -5.66 -13.09
N SER A 118 -22.94 -6.40 -12.79
CA SER A 118 -22.46 -7.47 -13.66
C SER A 118 -23.35 -8.72 -13.64
N GLN A 119 -23.97 -9.05 -12.50
CA GLN A 119 -24.93 -10.16 -12.40
C GLN A 119 -26.26 -9.87 -13.11
N GLY A 120 -26.68 -8.60 -13.19
CA GLY A 120 -27.89 -8.19 -13.92
C GLY A 120 -27.74 -8.21 -15.45
N GLN A 121 -26.51 -8.15 -15.98
CA GLN A 121 -26.24 -8.19 -17.42
C GLN A 121 -26.20 -9.63 -18.01
N GLY A 122 -26.23 -10.67 -17.16
CA GLY A 122 -26.22 -12.07 -17.59
C GLY A 122 -27.58 -12.73 -17.79
N ILE A 123 -28.69 -12.01 -17.59
CA ILE A 123 -30.06 -12.54 -17.69
C ILE A 123 -30.85 -11.81 -18.78
N ARG A 124 -30.24 -11.60 -19.94
CA ARG A 124 -30.92 -11.24 -21.20
C ARG A 124 -30.09 -11.74 -22.38
N ALA A 125 -30.08 -13.04 -22.60
CA ALA A 125 -29.69 -13.69 -23.84
C ALA A 125 -30.57 -14.92 -24.05
#